data_AF-A0A9E2ZF88-F1
#
_entry.id   AF-A0A9E2ZF88-F1
#
_cell.length_a   1.000
_cell.length_b   1.000
_cell.length_c   1.000
_cell.angle_alpha   90.00
_cell.angle_beta   90.00
_cell.angle_gamma   90.00
#
_symmetry.space_group_name_H-M   'P 1'
#
loop_
_entity.id
_entity.type
_entity.pdbx_description
1 polymer ?
#
loop_
_entity_poly.entity_id
_entity_poly.type
_entity_poly.pdbx_seq_one_letter_code
_entity_poly.pdbx_strand_id
1 'polypeptide(L)'
;MTAAWHRVRFWRDHRWAPRHMSAYLDAELGIRSAARIERHAGECPECRRLLDGLRRMLVVLQGLQPQADSVDALALAAAVRQRLDEPPAKR
;
A
#
# COMPACT_ATOMS: atom_id res chain seq x y z
N MET A 1 -14.43 21.98 25.39
CA MET A 1 -14.92 21.64 24.03
C MET A 1 -15.96 20.53 24.17
N THR A 2 -17.23 20.80 23.84
CA THR A 2 -18.38 19.98 24.24
C THR A 2 -18.40 18.58 23.60
N ALA A 3 -18.84 17.58 24.38
CA ALA A 3 -18.83 16.15 24.02
C ALA A 3 -19.54 15.81 22.69
N ALA A 4 -20.50 16.65 22.27
CA ALA A 4 -21.19 16.53 20.99
C ALA A 4 -20.24 16.63 19.78
N TRP A 5 -19.29 17.58 19.80
CA TRP A 5 -18.33 17.75 18.71
C TRP A 5 -17.38 16.57 18.57
N HIS A 6 -16.98 15.97 19.70
CA HIS A 6 -16.12 14.80 19.70
C HIS A 6 -16.81 13.60 19.04
N ARG A 7 -18.09 13.39 19.34
CA ARG A 7 -18.91 12.34 18.73
C ARG A 7 -19.09 12.55 17.23
N VAL A 8 -19.40 13.78 16.79
CA VAL A 8 -19.55 14.10 15.36
C VAL A 8 -18.24 13.88 14.60
N ARG A 9 -17.11 14.37 15.14
CA ARG A 9 -15.79 14.14 14.55
C ARG A 9 -15.48 12.65 14.43
N PHE A 10 -15.73 11.88 15.50
CA PHE A 10 -15.49 10.44 15.52
C PHE A 10 -16.25 9.73 14.41
N TRP A 11 -17.56 9.94 14.27
CA TRP A 11 -18.35 9.28 13.21
C TRP A 11 -17.92 9.66 11.81
N ARG A 12 -17.58 10.94 11.60
CA ARG A 12 -17.05 11.43 10.32
C ARG A 12 -15.71 10.77 9.98
N ASP A 13 -14.82 10.66 10.97
CA ASP A 13 -13.51 10.03 10.81
C ASP A 13 -13.65 8.51 10.62
N HIS A 14 -14.58 7.85 11.33
CA HIS A 14 -14.90 6.43 11.20
C HIS A 14 -15.41 6.07 9.80
N ARG A 15 -16.32 6.86 9.22
CA ARG A 15 -16.80 6.63 7.85
C ARG A 15 -15.74 6.91 6.80
N TRP A 16 -14.83 7.85 7.07
CA TRP A 16 -13.82 8.28 6.12
C TRP A 16 -12.59 7.35 6.11
N ALA A 17 -12.12 6.91 7.28
CA ALA A 17 -10.83 6.23 7.43
C ALA A 17 -10.73 4.92 6.62
N PRO A 18 -11.66 3.94 6.70
CA PRO A 18 -11.53 2.67 5.98
C PRO A 18 -11.37 2.86 4.46
N ARG A 19 -12.02 3.87 3.89
CA ARG A 19 -11.96 4.18 2.45
C ARG A 19 -10.62 4.76 1.99
N HIS A 20 -9.79 5.23 2.92
CA HIS A 20 -8.51 5.89 2.64
C HIS A 20 -7.31 5.12 3.23
N MET A 21 -7.55 3.96 3.86
CA MET A 21 -6.47 3.16 4.45
C MET A 21 -5.50 2.59 3.42
N SER A 22 -5.95 2.24 2.20
CA SER A 22 -5.03 1.81 1.13
C SER A 22 -4.06 2.93 0.78
N ALA A 23 -4.59 4.10 0.36
CA ALA A 23 -3.77 5.28 0.05
C ALA A 23 -2.85 5.70 1.22
N TYR A 24 -3.23 5.45 2.47
CA TYR A 24 -2.34 5.67 3.61
C TYR A 24 -1.16 4.70 3.63
N LEU A 25 -1.43 3.41 3.43
CA LEU A 25 -0.39 2.37 3.38
C LEU A 25 0.54 2.56 2.19
N ASP A 26 0.00 3.05 1.08
CA ASP A 26 0.73 3.36 -0.15
C ASP A 26 1.47 4.72 -0.08
N ALA A 27 1.41 5.40 1.07
CA ALA A 27 2.01 6.73 1.32
C ALA A 27 1.52 7.85 0.37
N GLU A 28 0.32 7.72 -0.18
CA GLU A 28 -0.31 8.66 -1.11
C GLU A 28 -1.13 9.75 -0.40
N LEU A 29 -1.33 9.62 0.91
CA LEU A 29 -2.02 10.64 1.70
C LEU A 29 -1.05 11.72 2.18
N GLY A 30 -1.47 12.99 2.05
CA GLY A 30 -0.78 14.10 2.71
C GLY A 30 -0.80 13.98 4.25
N ILE A 31 0.16 14.65 4.90
CA ILE A 31 0.43 14.56 6.36
C ILE A 31 -0.83 14.70 7.22
N ARG A 32 -1.73 15.64 6.88
CA ARG A 32 -2.96 15.88 7.65
C ARG A 32 -3.94 14.69 7.61
N SER A 33 -4.02 14.03 6.46
CA SER A 33 -4.89 12.87 6.24
C SER A 33 -4.31 11.63 6.90
N ALA A 34 -2.99 11.45 6.87
CA ALA A 34 -2.29 10.40 7.61
C ALA A 34 -2.52 10.54 9.13
N ALA A 35 -2.27 11.72 9.71
CA ALA A 35 -2.50 11.99 11.13
C ALA A 35 -3.98 11.80 11.54
N ARG A 36 -4.92 12.03 10.61
CA ARG A 36 -6.35 11.76 10.83
C ARG A 36 -6.64 10.27 10.97
N ILE A 37 -6.02 9.42 10.14
CA ILE A 37 -6.16 7.95 10.24
C ILE A 37 -5.54 7.46 11.55
N GLU A 38 -4.34 7.92 11.88
CA GLU A 38 -3.62 7.49 13.09
C GLU A 38 -4.40 7.83 14.36
N ARG A 39 -4.90 9.07 14.47
CA ARG A 39 -5.74 9.48 15.60
C ARG A 39 -7.00 8.62 15.70
N HIS A 40 -7.70 8.41 14.58
CA HIS A 40 -8.94 7.63 14.59
C HIS A 40 -8.69 6.15 14.92
N ALA A 41 -7.64 5.54 14.39
CA ALA A 41 -7.24 4.18 14.73
C ALA A 41 -6.82 4.05 16.21
N GLY A 42 -6.27 5.12 16.81
CA GLY A 42 -6.03 5.19 18.26
C GLY A 42 -7.31 5.13 19.09
N GLU A 43 -8.39 5.76 18.60
CA GLU A 43 -9.69 5.86 19.28
C GLU A 43 -10.63 4.68 18.99
N CYS A 44 -10.54 4.05 17.81
CA CYS A 44 -11.49 3.05 17.31
C CYS A 44 -10.83 1.66 17.16
N PRO A 45 -11.15 0.69 18.03
CA PRO A 45 -10.55 -0.66 17.99
C PRO A 45 -10.84 -1.45 16.71
N GLU A 46 -11.97 -1.18 16.04
CA GLU A 46 -12.33 -1.81 14.77
C GLU A 46 -11.43 -1.30 13.63
N CYS A 47 -11.32 0.02 13.47
CA CYS A 47 -10.45 0.62 12.47
C CYS A 47 -8.97 0.29 12.72
N ARG A 48 -8.54 0.16 13.98
CA ARG A 48 -7.20 -0.33 14.32
C ARG A 48 -6.96 -1.74 13.81
N ARG A 49 -7.87 -2.67 14.12
CA ARG A 49 -7.77 -4.06 13.67
C ARG A 49 -7.74 -4.18 12.15
N LEU A 50 -8.55 -3.39 11.45
CA LEU A 50 -8.54 -3.34 10.00
C LEU A 50 -7.17 -2.88 9.46
N LEU A 51 -6.65 -1.77 9.98
CA LEU A 51 -5.36 -1.23 9.55
C LEU A 51 -4.21 -2.20 9.83
N ASP A 52 -4.20 -2.85 11.00
CA ASP A 52 -3.19 -3.84 11.36
C ASP A 52 -3.28 -5.10 10.48
N GLY A 53 -4.50 -5.53 10.14
CA GLY A 53 -4.73 -6.63 9.20
C GLY A 53 -4.16 -6.33 7.82
N LEU A 54 -4.42 -5.12 7.29
CA LEU A 54 -3.87 -4.69 6.01
C LEU A 54 -2.33 -4.61 6.03
N ARG A 55 -1.73 -4.07 7.12
CA ARG A 55 -0.27 -4.05 7.29
C ARG A 55 0.34 -5.46 7.27
N ARG A 56 -0.28 -6.41 7.99
CA ARG A 56 0.17 -7.81 7.98
C ARG A 56 0.09 -8.44 6.60
N MET A 57 -0.98 -8.17 5.87
CA MET A 57 -1.13 -8.64 4.49
C MET A 57 -0.02 -8.09 3.60
N LEU A 58 0.33 -6.80 3.71
CA LEU A 58 1.44 -6.22 2.96
C LEU A 58 2.78 -6.88 3.29
N VAL A 59 3.07 -7.13 4.57
CA VAL A 59 4.30 -7.83 4.97
C VAL A 59 4.38 -9.22 4.34
N VAL A 60 3.27 -9.96 4.32
CA VAL A 60 3.22 -11.28 3.67
C VAL A 60 3.46 -11.14 2.17
N LEU A 61 2.77 -10.22 1.49
CA LEU A 61 2.92 -10.02 0.04
C LEU A 61 4.34 -9.57 -0.34
N GLN A 62 4.97 -8.73 0.47
CA GLN A 62 6.37 -8.32 0.30
C GLN A 62 7.32 -9.50 0.48
N GLY A 63 7.07 -10.38 1.45
CA GLY A 63 7.84 -11.61 1.64
C GLY A 63 7.62 -12.67 0.55
N LEU A 64 6.52 -12.58 -0.19
CA LEU A 64 6.26 -13.43 -1.37
C LEU A 64 6.90 -12.89 -2.64
N GLN A 65 7.35 -11.62 -2.66
CA GLN A 65 8.14 -11.16 -3.79
C GLN A 65 9.34 -12.10 -3.89
N PRO A 66 9.56 -12.75 -5.05
CA PRO A 66 10.82 -13.44 -5.27
C PRO A 66 11.87 -12.43 -4.89
N GLN A 67 12.77 -12.82 -3.98
CA GLN A 67 14.02 -12.10 -3.78
C GLN A 67 14.45 -11.75 -5.21
N ALA A 68 14.64 -10.47 -5.52
CA ALA A 68 15.33 -10.12 -6.74
C ALA A 68 16.78 -10.57 -6.55
N ASP A 69 16.98 -11.89 -6.46
CA ASP A 69 18.24 -12.57 -6.58
C ASP A 69 18.68 -12.17 -7.97
N SER A 70 19.49 -11.11 -7.96
CA SER A 70 20.08 -10.39 -9.06
C SER A 70 19.72 -11.00 -10.41
N VAL A 71 18.59 -10.57 -10.98
CA VAL A 71 18.47 -10.68 -12.43
C VAL A 71 19.67 -9.91 -12.94
N ASP A 72 20.64 -10.62 -13.50
CA ASP A 72 21.81 -10.00 -14.09
C ASP A 72 21.28 -9.15 -15.24
N ALA A 73 21.10 -7.85 -14.95
CA ALA A 73 20.48 -6.91 -15.85
C ALA A 73 21.26 -6.82 -17.16
N LEU A 74 22.58 -7.08 -17.10
CA LEU A 74 23.44 -7.13 -18.27
C LEU A 74 23.17 -8.39 -19.09
N ALA A 75 23.05 -9.56 -18.47
CA ALA A 75 22.69 -10.80 -19.14
C ALA A 75 21.28 -10.74 -19.76
N LEU A 76 20.31 -10.17 -19.03
CA LEU A 76 18.96 -9.98 -19.54
C LEU A 76 18.94 -9.02 -20.73
N ALA A 77 19.64 -7.88 -20.64
CA ALA A 77 19.73 -6.92 -21.74
C ALA A 77 20.45 -7.50 -22.97
N ALA A 78 21.42 -8.39 -22.77
CA ALA A 78 22.08 -9.11 -23.85
C ALA A 78 21.10 -10.09 -24.54
N ALA A 79 20.36 -10.87 -23.76
CA ALA A 79 19.36 -11.80 -24.29
C ALA A 79 18.22 -11.08 -25.05
N VAL A 80 17.75 -9.94 -24.53
CA VAL A 80 16.74 -9.11 -25.22
C VAL A 80 17.27 -8.61 -26.56
N ARG A 81 18.50 -8.08 -26.61
CA ARG A 81 19.13 -7.62 -27.86
C ARG A 81 19.27 -8.76 -28.87
N GLN A 82 19.79 -9.91 -28.42
CA GLN A 82 19.92 -11.09 -29.27
C GLN A 82 18.58 -11.51 -29.88
N ARG A 83 17.48 -11.42 -29.10
CA ARG A 83 16.15 -11.79 -29.60
C ARG A 83 15.60 -10.81 -30.62
N LEU A 84 15.90 -9.52 -30.48
CA LEU A 84 15.49 -8.48 -31.42
C LEU A 84 16.27 -8.54 -32.75
N ASP A 85 17.54 -8.96 -32.69
CA ASP A 85 18.40 -9.10 -33.87
C ASP A 85 18.16 -10.42 -34.64
N GLU A 86 17.38 -11.36 -34.08
CA GLU A 86 17.07 -12.62 -34.76
C GLU A 86 16.12 -12.37 -35.95
N PRO A 87 16.48 -12.77 -37.19
CA PRO A 87 15.60 -12.59 -38.34
C PRO A 87 14.29 -13.34 -38.10
N PRO A 88 13.14 -12.78 -38.52
CA PRO A 88 11.85 -13.42 -38.29
C PRO A 88 11.89 -14.84 -38.84
N ALA A 89 11.53 -15.80 -37.97
CA ALA A 89 11.53 -17.22 -38.33
C ALA A 89 10.75 -17.40 -39.64
N LYS A 90 11.42 -17.92 -40.67
CA LYS A 90 10.79 -18.23 -41.96
C LYS A 90 9.64 -19.19 -41.70
N ARG A 91 8.42 -18.72 -41.95
CA ARG A 91 7.17 -19.47 -41.86
C ARG A 91 6.88 -20.19 -43.17
#